data_AF-A0A1M6LBX1-F1
#
_entry.id   AF-A0A1M6LBX1-F1
#
_cell.length_a   1.000
_cell.length_b   1.000
_cell.length_c   1.000
_cell.angle_alpha   90.00
_cell.angle_beta   90.00
_cell.angle_gamma   90.00
#
_symmetry.space_group_name_H-M   'P 1'
#
loop_
_entity.id
_entity.type
_entity.pdbx_description
1 polymer ?
#
loop_
_entity_poly.entity_id
_entity_poly.type
_entity_poly.pdbx_seq_one_letter_code
_entity_poly.pdbx_strand_id
1 'polypeptide(L)'
;MKINNVTMNNVNNLYKLKCNRANSNERQKNENDSIQISSAGKNISRFFKEEIVIPDDKKVMEIKALVESGNYKVSSEELAKKLVASFGNKGI
;
A
#
# COMPACT_ATOMS: atom_id res chain seq x y z
N MET A 1 72.56 0.33 -18.36
CA MET A 1 71.22 -0.31 -18.35
C MET A 1 70.21 0.73 -18.81
N LYS A 2 69.54 0.53 -19.96
CA LYS A 2 68.50 1.46 -20.46
C LYS A 2 67.15 0.99 -19.92
N ILE A 3 66.43 1.85 -19.20
CA ILE A 3 65.08 1.56 -18.68
C ILE A 3 64.09 2.01 -19.74
N ASN A 4 63.44 1.05 -20.43
CA ASN A 4 62.40 1.34 -21.39
C ASN A 4 61.10 1.77 -20.69
N ASN A 5 60.48 2.82 -21.24
CA ASN A 5 59.19 3.41 -20.91
C ASN A 5 58.20 2.49 -20.17
N VAL A 6 57.95 2.82 -18.90
CA VAL A 6 56.73 2.41 -18.21
C VAL A 6 55.55 2.95 -19.03
N THR A 7 54.81 2.04 -19.65
CA THR A 7 53.72 2.35 -20.56
C THR A 7 52.57 2.99 -19.77
N MET A 8 52.37 4.31 -19.95
CA MET A 8 51.34 5.13 -19.29
C MET A 8 49.90 4.57 -19.42
N ASN A 9 49.65 3.69 -20.40
CA ASN A 9 48.35 3.04 -20.59
C ASN A 9 47.96 2.09 -19.44
N ASN A 10 48.91 1.48 -18.74
CA ASN A 10 48.60 0.57 -17.63
C ASN A 10 48.12 1.32 -16.38
N VAL A 11 48.55 2.57 -16.18
CA VAL A 11 48.15 3.41 -15.04
C VAL A 11 46.69 3.86 -15.19
N ASN A 12 46.26 4.17 -16.42
CA ASN A 12 44.88 4.60 -16.71
C ASN A 12 43.84 3.48 -16.49
N ASN A 13 44.23 2.21 -16.65
CA ASN A 13 43.35 1.07 -16.39
C ASN A 13 43.18 0.76 -14.89
N LEU A 14 44.17 1.08 -14.04
CA LEU A 14 44.08 0.86 -12.59
C LEU A 14 43.05 1.79 -11.93
N TYR A 15 42.92 3.03 -12.40
CA TYR A 15 41.90 3.96 -11.90
C TYR A 15 40.49 3.63 -12.43
N LYS A 16 40.34 3.15 -13.67
CA LYS A 16 39.03 2.73 -14.22
C LYS A 16 38.41 1.54 -13.50
N LEU A 17 39.21 0.61 -12.99
CA LEU A 17 38.73 -0.56 -12.23
C LEU A 17 38.02 -0.18 -10.92
N LYS A 18 38.37 0.97 -10.32
CA LYS A 18 37.71 1.44 -9.08
C LYS A 18 36.32 2.02 -9.32
N CYS A 19 36.06 2.61 -10.49
CA CYS A 19 34.77 3.21 -10.81
C CYS A 19 33.66 2.18 -11.08
N ASN A 20 34.01 1.00 -11.59
CA ASN A 20 33.02 -0.05 -11.90
C ASN A 20 32.58 -0.85 -10.67
N ARG A 21 33.29 -0.76 -9.53
CA ARG A 21 32.94 -1.47 -8.30
C ARG A 21 31.79 -0.81 -7.51
N ALA A 22 31.48 0.45 -7.81
CA ALA A 22 30.40 1.20 -7.16
C ALA A 22 29.00 0.88 -7.73
N ASN A 23 28.92 0.20 -8.88
CA ASN A 23 27.65 -0.07 -9.58
C ASN A 23 27.20 -1.54 -9.54
N SER A 24 27.90 -2.41 -8.81
CA SER A 24 27.29 -3.67 -8.39
C SER A 24 26.39 -3.38 -7.19
N ASN A 25 25.31 -2.65 -7.43
CA ASN A 25 24.12 -2.78 -6.59
C ASN A 25 23.65 -4.21 -6.81
N GLU A 26 24.18 -5.14 -6.02
CA GLU A 26 23.54 -6.42 -5.80
C GLU A 26 22.09 -6.08 -5.47
N ARG A 27 21.19 -6.45 -6.38
CA ARG A 27 19.76 -6.36 -6.13
C ARG A 27 19.54 -7.24 -4.91
N GLN A 28 19.48 -6.65 -3.72
CA GLN A 28 19.01 -7.32 -2.53
C GLN A 28 17.65 -7.88 -2.91
N LYS A 29 17.60 -9.21 -3.12
CA LYS A 29 16.34 -9.91 -3.29
C LYS A 29 15.68 -9.83 -1.92
N ASN A 30 14.77 -8.87 -1.76
CA ASN A 30 13.86 -8.87 -0.64
C ASN A 30 13.03 -10.15 -0.77
N GLU A 31 13.33 -11.13 0.07
CA GLU A 31 12.50 -12.32 0.24
C GLU A 31 11.23 -11.86 0.94
N ASN A 32 10.21 -11.54 0.14
CA ASN A 32 8.90 -11.18 0.64
C ASN A 32 8.03 -12.42 0.59
N ASP A 33 7.40 -12.75 1.72
CA ASP A 33 6.31 -13.72 1.72
C ASP A 33 5.13 -13.14 0.94
N SER A 34 4.67 -13.89 -0.06
CA SER A 34 3.50 -13.50 -0.85
C SER A 34 2.41 -14.54 -0.67
N ILE A 35 1.23 -14.10 -0.23
CA ILE A 35 0.03 -14.92 -0.19
C ILE A 35 -0.75 -14.63 -1.47
N GLN A 36 -1.00 -15.66 -2.29
CA GLN A 36 -1.79 -15.51 -3.50
C GLN A 36 -3.28 -15.65 -3.18
N ILE A 37 -4.03 -14.58 -3.40
CA ILE A 37 -5.49 -14.63 -3.40
C ILE A 37 -5.95 -15.29 -4.72
N SER A 38 -6.96 -16.16 -4.65
CA SER A 38 -7.57 -16.77 -5.84
C SER A 38 -8.02 -15.70 -6.84
N SER A 39 -8.07 -16.03 -8.12
CA SER A 39 -8.56 -15.10 -9.17
C SER A 39 -9.96 -14.58 -8.85
N ALA A 40 -10.83 -15.45 -8.35
CA ALA A 40 -12.15 -15.09 -7.84
C ALA A 40 -12.07 -14.08 -6.68
N GLY A 41 -11.25 -14.35 -5.65
CA GLY A 41 -11.09 -13.44 -4.51
C GLY A 41 -10.51 -12.08 -4.90
N LYS A 42 -9.59 -12.03 -5.86
CA LYS A 42 -9.05 -10.78 -6.43
C LYS A 42 -10.16 -9.97 -7.09
N ASN A 43 -10.99 -10.60 -7.92
CA ASN A 43 -12.08 -9.93 -8.61
C ASN A 43 -13.12 -9.38 -7.62
N ILE A 44 -13.53 -10.19 -6.64
CA ILE A 44 -14.45 -9.78 -5.58
C ILE A 44 -13.90 -8.57 -4.80
N SER A 45 -12.62 -8.62 -4.40
CA SER A 45 -11.98 -7.51 -3.67
C SER A 45 -11.90 -6.22 -4.49
N ARG A 46 -11.79 -6.35 -5.82
CA ARG A 46 -11.75 -5.21 -6.73
C ARG A 46 -13.10 -4.51 -6.80
N PHE A 47 -14.19 -5.27 -6.88
CA PHE A 47 -15.53 -4.71 -6.81
C PHE A 47 -15.78 -3.97 -5.49
N PHE A 48 -15.34 -4.50 -4.34
CA PHE A 48 -15.46 -3.81 -3.06
C PHE A 48 -14.53 -2.59 -2.91
N LYS A 49 -13.39 -2.56 -3.59
CA LYS A 49 -12.50 -1.38 -3.61
C LYS A 49 -13.01 -0.27 -4.51
N GLU A 50 -13.67 -0.63 -5.61
CA GLU A 50 -14.26 0.32 -6.57
C GLU A 50 -15.62 0.82 -6.10
N GLU A 51 -16.33 0.05 -5.26
CA GLU A 51 -17.38 0.53 -4.39
C GLU A 51 -16.75 1.31 -3.21
N ILE A 52 -16.06 2.41 -3.53
CA ILE A 52 -16.04 3.53 -2.61
C ILE A 52 -17.52 3.78 -2.35
N VAL A 53 -17.99 3.42 -1.16
CA VAL A 53 -19.29 3.84 -0.66
C VAL A 53 -19.17 5.36 -0.57
N ILE A 54 -19.37 6.03 -1.71
CA ILE A 54 -19.56 7.46 -1.77
C ILE A 54 -20.78 7.64 -0.88
N PRO A 55 -20.62 8.27 0.29
CA PRO A 55 -21.75 8.51 1.17
C PRO A 55 -22.80 9.17 0.29
N ASP A 56 -24.01 8.62 0.25
CA ASP A 56 -25.09 9.27 -0.49
C ASP A 56 -25.21 10.69 0.06
N ASP A 57 -24.76 11.68 -0.73
CA ASP A 57 -24.59 13.06 -0.29
C ASP A 57 -25.90 13.60 0.27
N LYS A 58 -27.04 13.12 -0.26
CA LYS A 58 -28.38 13.45 0.22
C LYS A 58 -28.60 12.96 1.65
N LYS A 59 -28.25 11.71 1.93
CA LYS A 59 -28.40 11.10 3.25
C LYS A 59 -27.49 11.77 4.28
N VAL A 60 -26.28 12.15 3.88
CA VAL A 60 -25.36 12.91 4.75
C VAL A 60 -25.94 14.29 5.08
N MET A 61 -26.46 15.00 4.09
CA MET A 61 -27.08 16.31 4.29
C MET A 61 -28.32 16.23 5.19
N GLU A 62 -29.16 15.21 5.01
CA GLU A 62 -30.35 14.99 5.84
C GLU A 62 -29.98 14.75 7.31
N ILE A 63 -28.99 13.89 7.56
CA ILE A 63 -28.49 13.63 8.92
C ILE A 63 -27.92 14.92 9.53
N LYS A 64 -27.14 15.70 8.77
CA LYS A 64 -26.61 16.98 9.24
C LYS A 64 -27.72 17.95 9.64
N ALA A 65 -28.76 18.10 8.82
CA ALA A 65 -29.90 18.96 9.12
C ALA A 65 -30.66 18.50 10.40
N LEU A 66 -30.82 17.19 10.60
CA LEU A 66 -31.43 16.65 11.82
C LEU A 66 -30.58 16.89 13.07
N VAL A 67 -29.25 16.83 12.95
CA VAL A 67 -28.33 17.12 14.05
C VAL A 67 -28.34 18.61 14.39
N GLU A 68 -28.26 19.49 13.38
CA GLU A 68 -28.29 20.95 13.57
C GLU A 68 -29.62 21.44 14.16
N SER A 69 -30.74 20.83 13.76
CA SER A 69 -32.07 21.12 14.33
C SER A 69 -32.29 20.53 15.73
N GLY A 70 -31.34 19.75 16.27
CA GLY A 70 -31.45 19.07 17.56
C GLY A 70 -32.48 17.94 17.58
N ASN A 71 -33.02 17.55 16.42
CA ASN A 71 -34.08 16.54 16.30
C ASN A 71 -33.54 15.14 15.97
N TYR A 72 -32.21 14.98 15.90
CA TYR A 72 -31.56 13.70 15.73
C TYR A 72 -31.66 12.86 17.02
N LYS A 73 -32.60 11.92 17.06
CA LYS A 73 -32.81 11.02 18.19
C LYS A 73 -32.10 9.69 17.97
N VAL A 74 -31.14 9.38 18.84
CA VAL A 74 -30.46 8.08 18.85
C VAL A 74 -31.29 7.09 19.67
N SER A 75 -31.83 6.05 19.03
CA SER A 75 -32.48 4.94 19.73
C SER A 75 -31.42 3.96 20.26
N SER A 76 -31.46 3.69 21.58
CA SER A 76 -30.56 2.72 22.22
C SER A 76 -30.71 1.31 21.65
N GLU A 77 -31.92 0.93 21.25
CA GLU A 77 -32.21 -0.36 20.63
C GLU A 77 -31.56 -0.47 19.24
N GLU A 78 -31.71 0.56 18.40
CA GLU A 78 -31.11 0.59 17.07
C GLU A 78 -29.58 0.59 17.14
N LEU A 79 -29.03 1.32 18.12
CA LEU A 79 -27.59 1.33 18.38
C LEU A 79 -27.09 -0.06 18.77
N ALA A 80 -27.75 -0.72 19.73
CA ALA A 80 -27.39 -2.06 20.17
C ALA A 80 -27.47 -3.07 19.02
N LYS A 81 -28.54 -3.02 18.20
CA LYS A 81 -28.71 -3.88 17.03
C LYS A 81 -27.59 -3.71 16.02
N LYS A 82 -27.18 -2.47 15.72
CA LYS A 82 -26.06 -2.19 14.80
C LYS A 82 -24.72 -2.63 15.37
N LEU A 83 -24.49 -2.46 16.66
CA LEU A 83 -23.28 -2.94 17.33
C LEU A 83 -23.17 -4.46 17.25
N VAL A 84 -24.25 -5.18 17.55
CA VAL A 84 -24.30 -6.65 17.44
C VAL A 84 -24.13 -7.09 15.99
N ALA A 85 -24.74 -6.40 15.01
CA ALA A 85 -24.55 -6.74 13.60
C ALA A 85 -23.09 -6.54 13.12
N SER A 86 -22.42 -5.48 13.60
CA SER A 86 -21.04 -5.15 13.23
C SER A 86 -20.01 -6.05 13.89
N PHE A 87 -20.20 -6.38 15.17
CA PHE A 87 -19.22 -7.11 15.96
C PHE A 87 -19.57 -8.58 16.21
N GLY A 88 -20.86 -8.92 16.23
CA GLY A 88 -21.36 -10.27 16.49
C GLY A 88 -21.28 -11.21 15.29
N ASN A 89 -21.17 -10.67 14.07
CA ASN A 89 -21.13 -11.46 12.82
C ASN A 89 -19.70 -11.73 12.32
N LYS A 90 -18.75 -11.96 13.24
CA LYS A 90 -17.38 -12.43 12.92
C LYS A 90 -17.22 -13.96 13.08
N GLY A 91 -18.29 -14.70 12.85
CA GLY A 91 -18.29 -16.15 12.81
C GLY A 91 -18.71 -16.66 11.44
N ILE A 92 -17.76 -17.30 10.75
CA ILE A 92 -17.79 -17.97 9.43
C ILE A 92 -17.18 -17.13 8.30
#